data_AF-A0A119VEC0-F1
#
_entry.id   AF-A0A119VEC0-F1
#
_cell.length_a   1.000
_cell.length_b   1.000
_cell.length_c   1.000
_cell.angle_alpha   90.00
_cell.angle_beta   90.00
_cell.angle_gamma   90.00
#
_symmetry.space_group_name_H-M   'P 1'
#
loop_
_entity.id
_entity.type
_entity.pdbx_description
1 polymer ?
#
loop_
_entity_poly.entity_id
_entity_poly.type
_entity_poly.pdbx_seq_one_letter_code
_entity_poly.pdbx_strand_id
1 'polypeptide(L)'
;MLEKKRREVLRLYGLTDRWLAAELQRQVKLLRVAFPRYRPWERVYDSVFLWHFVPEVARRLGARSFTANERTDRWVVTMSDRELRCAFGQVLANLSPELSDSALPGSILANDVEDGNPVVFGLDRICVPVDMEGDLIARRLRAIAGARKVDCNGVWTPEMIRASA
;
A
#
# COMPACT_ATOMS: atom_id res chain seq x y z
N MET A 1 0.81 -7.67 -20.04
CA MET A 1 1.26 -6.91 -18.86
C MET A 1 0.30 -7.08 -17.67
N LEU A 2 -1.02 -6.95 -17.89
CA LEU A 2 -2.06 -7.14 -16.86
C LEU A 2 -1.96 -8.49 -16.12
N GLU A 3 -1.81 -9.60 -16.85
CA GLU A 3 -1.69 -10.94 -16.24
C GLU A 3 -0.44 -11.13 -15.38
N LYS A 4 0.65 -10.41 -15.70
CA LYS A 4 1.87 -10.40 -14.86
C LYS A 4 1.62 -9.63 -13.57
N LYS A 5 0.96 -8.47 -13.66
CA LYS A 5 0.57 -7.66 -12.50
C LYS A 5 -0.37 -8.44 -11.57
N ARG A 6 -1.41 -9.08 -12.12
CA ARG A 6 -2.36 -9.90 -11.36
C ARG A 6 -1.68 -11.03 -10.60
N ARG A 7 -0.83 -11.82 -11.27
CA ARG A 7 -0.07 -12.91 -10.63
C ARG A 7 0.81 -12.40 -9.50
N GLU A 8 1.45 -11.25 -9.69
CA GLU A 8 2.30 -10.65 -8.67
C GLU A 8 1.48 -10.14 -7.48
N VAL A 9 0.32 -9.50 -7.69
CA VAL A 9 -0.60 -9.10 -6.62
C VAL A 9 -1.03 -10.31 -5.79
N LEU A 10 -1.44 -11.41 -6.43
CA LEU A 10 -1.83 -12.63 -5.74
C LEU A 10 -0.67 -13.27 -4.96
N ARG A 11 0.54 -13.27 -5.55
CA ARG A 11 1.76 -13.73 -4.87
C ARG A 11 2.01 -12.90 -3.61
N LEU A 12 1.93 -11.58 -3.70
CA LEU A 12 2.15 -10.66 -2.58
C LEU A 12 1.11 -10.83 -1.47
N TYR A 13 -0.16 -11.02 -1.83
CA TYR A 13 -1.22 -11.30 -0.88
C TYR A 13 -0.94 -12.55 -0.03
N GLY A 14 -0.43 -13.61 -0.65
CA GLY A 14 -0.09 -14.87 0.01
C GLY A 14 1.20 -14.88 0.85
N LEU A 15 1.98 -13.79 0.86
CA LEU A 15 3.22 -13.74 1.65
C LEU A 15 2.92 -13.60 3.16
N THR A 16 3.68 -14.27 4.03
CA THR A 16 3.68 -13.97 5.48
C THR A 16 4.22 -12.56 5.74
N ASP A 17 3.97 -11.98 6.92
CA ASP A 17 4.37 -10.61 7.27
C ASP A 17 5.84 -10.30 7.01
N ARG A 18 6.73 -11.20 7.44
CA ARG A 18 8.18 -11.06 7.21
C ARG A 18 8.52 -10.93 5.72
N TRP A 19 7.91 -11.75 4.89
CA TRP A 19 8.18 -11.78 3.45
C TRP A 19 7.52 -10.59 2.74
N LEU A 20 6.30 -10.21 3.14
CA LEU A 20 5.64 -9.01 2.62
C LEU A 20 6.43 -7.76 2.97
N ALA A 21 6.90 -7.63 4.22
CA ALA A 21 7.73 -6.51 4.66
C ALA A 21 9.02 -6.38 3.84
N ALA A 22 9.73 -7.49 3.63
CA ALA A 22 10.94 -7.52 2.82
C ALA A 22 10.66 -7.09 1.37
N GLU A 23 9.53 -7.52 0.81
CA GLU A 23 9.15 -7.23 -0.56
C GLU A 23 8.71 -5.77 -0.74
N LEU A 24 7.95 -5.20 0.21
CA LEU A 24 7.63 -3.78 0.25
C LEU A 24 8.91 -2.93 0.27
N GLN A 25 9.88 -3.28 1.12
CA GLN A 25 11.17 -2.59 1.17
C GLN A 25 11.96 -2.71 -0.13
N ARG A 26 11.99 -3.90 -0.75
CA ARG A 26 12.68 -4.13 -2.00
C ARG A 26 12.09 -3.27 -3.12
N GLN A 27 10.77 -3.29 -3.26
CA GLN A 27 10.07 -2.55 -4.30
C GLN A 27 10.20 -1.03 -4.12
N VAL A 28 10.07 -0.52 -2.89
CA VAL A 28 10.21 0.93 -2.65
C VAL A 28 11.65 1.43 -2.83
N LYS A 29 12.67 0.58 -2.59
CA LYS A 29 14.07 0.89 -2.94
C LYS A 29 14.24 1.04 -4.46
N LEU A 30 13.68 0.13 -5.24
CA LEU A 30 13.72 0.20 -6.70
C LEU A 30 13.02 1.45 -7.22
N LEU A 31 11.88 1.84 -6.64
CA LEU A 31 11.18 3.07 -7.03
C LEU A 31 11.99 4.32 -6.73
N ARG A 32 12.65 4.41 -5.58
CA ARG A 32 13.49 5.58 -5.28
C ARG A 32 14.69 5.71 -6.24
N VAL A 33 15.20 4.59 -6.75
CA VAL A 33 16.24 4.60 -7.80
C VAL A 33 15.66 5.07 -9.13
N ALA A 34 14.45 4.60 -9.50
CA ALA A 34 13.79 4.98 -10.75
C ALA A 34 13.27 6.43 -10.75
N PHE A 35 12.87 6.94 -9.57
CA PHE A 35 12.31 8.28 -9.37
C PHE A 35 13.15 9.06 -8.37
N PRO A 36 14.42 9.40 -8.70
CA PRO A 36 15.32 10.03 -7.76
C PRO A 36 14.81 11.40 -7.31
N ARG A 37 14.00 12.09 -8.12
CA ARG A 37 13.48 13.42 -7.79
C ARG A 37 12.66 13.45 -6.49
N TYR A 38 12.04 12.33 -6.09
CA TYR A 38 11.30 12.26 -4.83
C TYR A 38 12.28 12.13 -3.66
N ARG A 39 12.40 13.19 -2.86
CA ARG A 39 13.37 13.29 -1.76
C ARG A 39 12.72 13.09 -0.39
N PRO A 40 13.46 12.56 0.59
CA PRO A 40 12.91 12.23 1.92
C PRO A 40 12.46 13.45 2.76
N TRP A 41 12.82 14.67 2.39
CA TRP A 41 12.39 15.89 3.09
C TRP A 41 11.21 16.59 2.42
N GLU A 42 10.77 16.12 1.26
CA GLU A 42 9.64 16.71 0.54
C GLU A 42 8.32 16.25 1.16
N ARG A 43 7.40 17.21 1.34
CA ARG A 43 6.07 16.96 1.93
C ARG A 43 4.99 16.76 0.87
N VAL A 44 5.35 16.14 -0.25
CA VAL A 44 4.40 15.74 -1.30
C VAL A 44 4.06 14.27 -1.15
N TYR A 45 2.86 13.87 -1.56
CA TYR A 45 2.32 12.53 -1.31
C TYR A 45 3.26 11.41 -1.80
N ASP A 46 3.82 11.53 -3.00
CA ASP A 46 4.75 10.55 -3.56
C ASP A 46 6.03 10.38 -2.72
N SER A 47 6.62 11.49 -2.26
CA SER A 47 7.83 11.46 -1.44
C SER A 47 7.55 10.86 -0.06
N VAL A 48 6.45 11.26 0.58
CA VAL A 48 6.05 10.70 1.89
C VAL A 48 5.68 9.22 1.76
N PHE A 49 5.05 8.82 0.66
CA PHE A 49 4.74 7.43 0.34
C PHE A 49 6.00 6.57 0.25
N LEU A 50 6.97 6.98 -0.57
CA LEU A 50 8.20 6.22 -0.83
C LEU A 50 9.16 6.17 0.36
N TRP A 51 9.29 7.27 1.11
CA TRP A 51 10.29 7.39 2.17
C TRP A 51 9.76 7.09 3.57
N HIS A 52 8.45 7.21 3.80
CA HIS A 52 7.88 7.12 5.15
C HIS A 52 6.76 6.09 5.28
N PHE A 53 5.68 6.15 4.49
CA PHE A 53 4.54 5.23 4.66
C PHE A 53 4.91 3.78 4.37
N VAL A 54 5.44 3.47 3.17
CA VAL A 54 5.77 2.07 2.82
C VAL A 54 6.82 1.50 3.79
N PRO A 55 7.91 2.21 4.13
CA PRO A 55 8.83 1.76 5.16
C PRO A 55 8.19 1.58 6.55
N GLU A 56 7.28 2.46 6.98
CA GLU A 56 6.63 2.34 8.28
C GLU A 56 5.71 1.12 8.35
N VAL A 57 4.94 0.84 7.29
CA VAL A 57 4.15 -0.40 7.18
C VAL A 57 5.07 -1.61 7.24
N ALA A 58 6.17 -1.63 6.47
CA ALA A 58 7.13 -2.73 6.52
C ALA A 58 7.73 -2.91 7.93
N ARG A 59 7.97 -1.83 8.68
CA ARG A 59 8.45 -1.92 10.07
C ARG A 59 7.44 -2.59 10.98
N ARG A 60 6.16 -2.22 10.87
CA ARG A 60 5.08 -2.80 11.69
C ARG A 60 4.84 -4.28 11.38
N LEU A 61 5.09 -4.69 10.13
CA LEU A 61 5.16 -6.10 9.73
C LEU A 61 6.45 -6.83 10.18
N GLY A 62 7.36 -6.15 10.88
CA GLY A 62 8.54 -6.75 11.50
C GLY A 62 9.87 -6.55 10.78
N ALA A 63 9.94 -5.75 9.70
CA ALA A 63 11.23 -5.37 9.13
C ALA A 63 12.05 -4.52 10.13
N ARG A 64 13.37 -4.74 10.16
CA ARG A 64 14.28 -4.11 11.13
C ARG A 64 15.36 -3.22 10.50
N SER A 65 15.68 -3.43 9.23
CA SER A 65 16.78 -2.72 8.56
C SER A 65 16.23 -1.60 7.69
N PHE A 66 16.63 -0.36 7.99
CA PHE A 66 16.24 0.84 7.25
C PHE A 66 17.47 1.73 7.01
N THR A 67 17.43 2.51 5.93
CA THR A 67 18.40 3.57 5.66
C THR A 67 18.11 4.80 6.53
N ALA A 68 19.11 5.65 6.75
CA ALA A 68 19.00 6.81 7.67
C ALA A 68 17.85 7.78 7.34
N ASN A 69 17.44 7.88 6.08
CA ASN A 69 16.39 8.79 5.63
C ASN A 69 14.99 8.14 5.54
N GLU A 70 14.88 6.85 5.84
CA GLU A 70 13.58 6.18 5.89
C GLU A 70 12.93 6.43 7.24
N ARG A 71 11.60 6.64 7.23
CA ARG A 71 10.80 6.78 8.46
C ARG A 71 11.30 7.91 9.38
N THR A 72 11.75 9.02 8.80
CA THR A 72 12.17 10.21 9.55
C THR A 72 11.05 11.24 9.72
N ASP A 73 9.96 11.14 8.94
CA ASP A 73 8.78 11.97 9.16
C ASP A 73 8.11 11.58 10.49
N ARG A 74 8.22 12.49 11.45
CA ARG A 74 7.68 12.34 12.80
C ARG A 74 6.18 12.02 12.77
N TRP A 75 5.40 12.65 11.89
CA TRP A 75 3.96 12.42 11.83
C TRP A 75 3.65 10.97 11.52
N VAL A 76 4.33 10.39 10.52
CA VAL A 76 4.09 9.00 10.10
C VAL A 76 4.51 8.00 11.17
N VAL A 77 5.67 8.21 11.81
CA VAL A 77 6.17 7.23 12.79
C VAL A 77 5.43 7.26 14.12
N THR A 78 4.79 8.38 14.48
CA THR A 78 4.03 8.49 15.74
C THR A 78 2.56 8.10 15.61
N MET A 79 2.04 7.95 14.38
CA MET A 79 0.66 7.50 14.17
C MET A 79 0.39 6.16 14.85
N SER A 80 -0.77 6.02 15.47
CA SER A 80 -1.34 4.71 15.80
C SER A 80 -1.58 3.87 14.54
N ASP A 81 -1.82 2.57 14.71
CA ASP A 81 -2.13 1.66 13.59
C ASP A 81 -3.36 2.13 12.79
N ARG A 82 -4.36 2.66 13.50
CA ARG A 82 -5.56 3.26 12.92
C ARG A 82 -5.26 4.52 12.13
N GLU A 83 -4.54 5.47 12.72
CA GLU A 83 -4.21 6.73 12.04
C GLU A 83 -3.37 6.49 10.79
N LEU A 84 -2.41 5.55 10.85
CA LEU A 84 -1.59 5.17 9.71
C LEU A 84 -2.45 4.63 8.56
N ARG A 85 -3.42 3.75 8.87
CA ARG A 85 -4.35 3.20 7.87
C ARG A 85 -5.18 4.30 7.20
N CYS A 86 -5.81 5.17 7.99
CA CYS A 86 -6.63 6.26 7.45
C CYS A 86 -5.79 7.26 6.63
N ALA A 87 -4.62 7.65 7.14
CA ALA A 87 -3.72 8.56 6.45
C ALA A 87 -3.19 7.94 5.16
N PHE A 88 -2.86 6.64 5.15
CA PHE A 88 -2.43 5.94 3.95
C PHE A 88 -3.51 5.95 2.86
N GLY A 89 -4.78 5.77 3.22
CA GLY A 89 -5.89 5.88 2.28
C GLY A 89 -5.95 7.25 1.58
N GLN A 90 -5.67 8.33 2.31
CA GLN A 90 -5.57 9.68 1.75
C GLN A 90 -4.34 9.84 0.85
N VAL A 91 -3.18 9.35 1.27
CA VAL A 91 -1.95 9.41 0.46
C VAL A 91 -2.12 8.65 -0.84
N LEU A 92 -2.66 7.43 -0.79
CA LEU A 92 -2.88 6.59 -1.97
C LEU A 92 -3.80 7.27 -2.99
N ALA A 93 -4.87 7.92 -2.54
CA ALA A 93 -5.80 8.65 -3.40
C ALA A 93 -5.18 9.89 -4.08
N ASN A 94 -4.03 10.36 -3.61
CA ASN A 94 -3.35 11.56 -4.12
C ASN A 94 -1.94 11.26 -4.67
N LEU A 95 -1.59 9.99 -4.89
CA LEU A 95 -0.35 9.65 -5.58
C LEU A 95 -0.40 10.15 -7.02
N SER A 96 0.75 10.57 -7.55
CA SER A 96 0.86 10.91 -8.96
C SER A 96 0.63 9.66 -9.82
N PRO A 97 -0.13 9.78 -10.93
CA PRO A 97 -0.28 8.69 -11.90
C PRO A 97 1.06 8.16 -12.42
N GLU A 98 2.12 8.97 -12.38
CA GLU A 98 3.45 8.55 -12.83
C GLU A 98 3.98 7.33 -12.05
N LEU A 99 3.68 7.21 -10.75
CA LEU A 99 4.06 6.03 -9.99
C LEU A 99 3.27 4.79 -10.46
N SER A 100 1.95 4.92 -10.64
CA SER A 100 1.08 3.80 -11.04
C SER A 100 1.23 3.39 -12.51
N ASP A 101 1.59 4.33 -13.38
CA ASP A 101 1.80 4.11 -14.81
C ASP A 101 3.21 3.60 -15.13
N SER A 102 4.10 3.63 -14.14
CA SER A 102 5.45 3.12 -14.29
C SER A 102 5.49 1.60 -14.41
N ALA A 103 6.61 1.10 -14.97
CA ALA A 103 6.90 -0.33 -14.98
C ALA A 103 6.89 -0.91 -13.54
N LEU A 104 6.83 -2.23 -13.44
CA LEU A 104 7.02 -2.89 -12.16
C LEU A 104 8.33 -2.39 -11.52
N PRO A 105 8.32 -1.96 -10.25
CA PRO A 105 7.29 -2.23 -9.23
C PRO A 105 6.22 -1.14 -8.99
N GLY A 106 6.25 0.00 -9.66
CA GLY A 106 5.41 1.16 -9.29
C GLY A 106 3.93 0.94 -9.57
N SER A 107 3.62 0.32 -10.70
CA SER A 107 2.26 -0.15 -11.04
C SER A 107 1.67 -1.15 -10.04
N ILE A 108 2.44 -1.68 -9.09
CA ILE A 108 1.95 -2.54 -8.00
C ILE A 108 1.88 -1.80 -6.66
N LEU A 109 2.94 -1.09 -6.26
CA LEU A 109 2.93 -0.38 -4.97
C LEU A 109 1.92 0.77 -4.94
N ALA A 110 1.77 1.49 -6.05
CA ALA A 110 0.79 2.56 -6.21
C ALA A 110 -0.54 2.05 -6.82
N ASN A 111 -0.78 0.74 -6.81
CA ASN A 111 -2.01 0.17 -7.36
C ASN A 111 -3.23 0.62 -6.55
N ASP A 112 -4.37 0.72 -7.21
CA ASP A 112 -5.63 1.01 -6.53
C ASP A 112 -6.02 -0.12 -5.58
N VAL A 113 -6.78 0.22 -4.53
CA VAL A 113 -7.10 -0.71 -3.44
C VAL A 113 -7.90 -1.91 -3.94
N GLU A 114 -8.82 -1.72 -4.89
CA GLU A 114 -9.66 -2.77 -5.46
C GLU A 114 -8.92 -3.76 -6.35
N ASP A 115 -7.81 -3.32 -6.94
CA ASP A 115 -6.98 -4.13 -7.82
C ASP A 115 -5.87 -4.84 -7.05
N GLY A 116 -5.86 -4.66 -5.72
CA GLY A 116 -4.91 -5.24 -4.78
C GLY A 116 -3.67 -4.37 -4.65
N ASN A 117 -3.53 -3.76 -3.47
CA ASN A 117 -2.36 -2.97 -3.10
C ASN A 117 -1.60 -3.69 -1.97
N PRO A 118 -0.32 -4.04 -2.13
CA PRO A 118 0.43 -4.78 -1.13
C PRO A 118 0.68 -4.01 0.17
N VAL A 119 0.64 -2.67 0.14
CA VAL A 119 0.71 -1.85 1.34
C VAL A 119 -0.60 -1.96 2.13
N VAL A 120 -1.75 -2.01 1.43
CA VAL A 120 -3.05 -2.28 2.05
C VAL A 120 -3.09 -3.69 2.66
N PHE A 121 -2.53 -4.69 1.99
CA PHE A 121 -2.42 -6.05 2.58
C PHE A 121 -1.65 -6.03 3.89
N GLY A 122 -0.58 -5.23 3.96
CA GLY A 122 0.16 -5.01 5.20
C GLY A 122 -0.69 -4.34 6.28
N LEU A 123 -1.40 -3.27 5.91
CA LEU A 123 -2.26 -2.53 6.82
C LEU A 123 -3.44 -3.37 7.35
N ASP A 124 -4.03 -4.23 6.54
CA ASP A 124 -5.11 -5.14 6.95
C ASP A 124 -4.65 -6.13 8.04
N ARG A 125 -3.35 -6.48 8.06
CA ARG A 125 -2.75 -7.36 9.08
C ARG A 125 -2.35 -6.64 10.35
N ILE A 126 -2.00 -5.37 10.24
CA ILE A 126 -1.64 -4.51 11.37
C ILE A 126 -2.91 -4.00 12.07
N CYS A 127 -3.88 -3.54 11.29
CA CYS A 127 -5.11 -2.91 11.75
C CYS A 127 -6.28 -3.45 10.94
N VAL A 128 -6.97 -4.44 11.52
CA VAL A 128 -8.21 -4.97 10.94
C VAL A 128 -9.24 -3.84 10.87
N PRO A 129 -9.93 -3.65 9.73
CA PRO A 129 -10.95 -2.63 9.61
C PRO A 129 -12.10 -2.93 10.56
N VAL A 130 -12.32 -2.02 11.51
CA VAL A 130 -13.58 -1.89 12.24
C VAL A 130 -14.36 -0.76 11.55
N ASP A 131 -15.68 -0.63 11.74
CA ASP A 131 -16.42 0.54 11.23
C ASP A 131 -15.84 1.85 11.78
N MET A 132 -14.87 2.38 11.06
CA MET A 132 -14.05 3.51 11.44
C MET A 132 -14.37 4.67 10.51
N GLU A 133 -14.88 5.74 11.10
CA GLU A 133 -15.00 7.01 10.41
C GLU A 133 -13.61 7.44 9.88
N GLY A 134 -13.54 7.76 8.59
CA GLY A 134 -12.30 8.18 7.91
C GLY A 134 -11.47 7.06 7.25
N ASP A 135 -11.85 5.78 7.39
CA ASP A 135 -11.16 4.69 6.69
C ASP A 135 -11.57 4.62 5.20
N LEU A 136 -10.86 5.40 4.38
CA LEU A 136 -11.07 5.45 2.93
C LEU A 136 -10.86 4.11 2.24
N ILE A 137 -9.96 3.27 2.77
CA ILE A 137 -9.61 1.97 2.20
C ILE A 137 -10.81 1.04 2.36
N ALA A 138 -11.27 0.84 3.61
CA ALA A 138 -12.41 -0.03 3.89
C ALA A 138 -13.68 0.47 3.19
N ARG A 139 -13.91 1.78 3.16
CA ARG A 139 -15.07 2.37 2.47
C ARG A 139 -15.06 2.08 0.97
N ARG A 140 -13.91 2.25 0.29
CA ARG A 140 -13.77 1.97 -1.15
C ARG A 140 -13.91 0.47 -1.43
N LEU A 141 -13.31 -0.39 -0.62
CA LEU A 141 -13.43 -1.85 -0.76
C LEU A 141 -14.87 -2.33 -0.59
N ARG A 142 -15.61 -1.85 0.43
CA ARG A 142 -17.02 -2.20 0.63
C ARG A 142 -17.91 -1.71 -0.52
N ALA A 143 -17.70 -0.49 -1.00
CA ALA A 143 -18.45 0.04 -2.14
C ALA A 143 -18.26 -0.83 -3.40
N ILE A 144 -17.03 -1.22 -3.68
CA ILE A 144 -16.68 -2.03 -4.85
C ILE A 144 -17.16 -3.47 -4.68
N ALA A 145 -17.04 -4.04 -3.49
CA ALA A 145 -17.57 -5.37 -3.18
C ALA A 145 -19.09 -5.42 -3.32
N GLY A 146 -19.81 -4.39 -2.83
CA GLY A 146 -21.25 -4.24 -3.04
C GLY A 146 -21.63 -4.17 -4.51
N ALA A 147 -20.93 -3.36 -5.31
CA ALA A 147 -21.12 -3.31 -6.77
C ALA A 147 -20.80 -4.66 -7.45
N ARG A 148 -19.84 -5.40 -6.90
CA ARG A 148 -19.42 -6.72 -7.39
C ARG A 148 -20.23 -7.88 -6.78
N LYS A 149 -21.19 -7.63 -5.88
CA LYS A 149 -21.94 -8.66 -5.14
C LYS A 149 -21.02 -9.71 -4.49
N VAL A 150 -19.87 -9.27 -3.99
CA VAL A 150 -18.91 -10.07 -3.22
C VAL A 150 -18.99 -9.63 -1.77
N ASP A 151 -18.91 -10.57 -0.83
CA ASP A 151 -18.88 -10.23 0.59
C ASP A 151 -17.52 -9.58 0.94
N CYS A 152 -17.55 -8.51 1.73
CA CYS A 152 -16.34 -7.78 2.11
C CYS A 152 -16.57 -6.99 3.40
N ASN A 153 -15.75 -7.28 4.40
CA ASN A 153 -15.72 -6.56 5.68
C ASN A 153 -14.82 -5.30 5.65
N GLY A 154 -14.37 -4.86 4.47
CA GLY A 154 -13.42 -3.77 4.30
C GLY A 154 -11.95 -4.22 4.19
N VAL A 155 -11.70 -5.52 4.09
CA VAL A 155 -10.41 -6.14 3.77
C VAL A 155 -10.42 -6.59 2.31
N TRP A 156 -9.30 -6.43 1.63
CA TRP A 156 -9.17 -6.92 0.26
C TRP A 156 -8.97 -8.44 0.23
N THR A 157 -9.65 -9.13 -0.69
CA THR A 157 -9.45 -10.56 -0.93
C THR A 157 -9.29 -10.84 -2.43
N PRO A 158 -8.64 -11.96 -2.82
CA PRO A 158 -8.53 -12.37 -4.22
C PRO A 158 -9.86 -12.48 -4.96
N GLU A 159 -10.97 -12.76 -4.25
CA GLU A 159 -12.32 -12.84 -4.81
C GLU A 159 -12.80 -11.52 -5.41
N MET A 160 -12.23 -10.40 -4.95
CA MET A 160 -12.52 -9.08 -5.50
C MET A 160 -12.00 -8.94 -6.93
N ILE A 161 -10.96 -9.69 -7.33
CA ILE A 161 -10.47 -9.69 -8.71
C ILE A 161 -11.46 -10.50 -9.57
N ARG A 162 -12.53 -9.84 -10.02
CA ARG A 162 -13.35 -10.42 -11.10
C ARG A 162 -12.42 -10.69 -12.29
N ALA A 163 -12.51 -11.90 -12.83
CA ALA A 163 -12.09 -12.14 -14.20
C ALA A 163 -12.84 -11.11 -15.05
N SER A 164 -12.10 -10.26 -15.77
CA SER A 164 -12.66 -9.35 -16.75
C SER A 164 -13.69 -10.11 -17.58
N ALA A 165 -14.94 -9.64 -17.56
CA ALA A 165 -15.91 -10.02 -18.57
C ALA A 165 -15.44 -9.50 -19.93
#